data_AF-A0A381FD12-F1
#
_entry.id   AF-A0A381FD12-F1
#
_cell.length_a   1.000
_cell.length_b   1.000
_cell.length_c   1.000
_cell.angle_alpha   90.00
_cell.angle_beta   90.00
_cell.angle_gamma   90.00
#
_symmetry.space_group_name_H-M   'P 1'
#
loop_
_entity.id
_entity.type
_entity.pdbx_description
1 polymer ?
#
loop_
_entity_poly.entity_id
_entity_poly.type
_entity_poly.pdbx_seq_one_letter_code
_entity_poly.pdbx_strand_id
1 'polypeptide(L)'
;MQGIEPKFHHNLIEKAKYYRCLLIESEKDNDSQYPIDIEEISELDHLYEEYLKNKSQLEKSIKKYKEYHKKAQLQLSLKIRIVRRNLRNR
;
A
#
# COMPACT_ATOMS: atom_id res chain seq x y z
N MET A 1 -6.56 7.63 -2.12
CA MET A 1 -5.09 7.59 -2.28
C MET A 1 -4.81 7.14 -3.69
N GLN A 2 -4.10 7.95 -4.47
CA GLN A 2 -3.47 7.44 -5.68
C GLN A 2 -2.32 6.53 -5.22
N GLY A 3 -2.29 5.31 -5.73
CA GLY A 3 -1.30 4.30 -5.38
C GLY A 3 -0.24 4.16 -6.45
N ILE A 4 0.72 3.27 -6.24
CA ILE A 4 1.61 2.82 -7.32
C ILE A 4 0.75 2.04 -8.31
N GLU A 5 0.78 2.42 -9.58
CA GLU A 5 0.07 1.69 -10.63
C GLU A 5 0.73 0.32 -10.84
N PRO A 6 -0.01 -0.80 -10.76
CA PRO A 6 0.59 -2.13 -10.92
C PRO A 6 1.30 -2.30 -12.27
N LYS A 7 0.77 -1.67 -13.33
CA LYS A 7 1.38 -1.69 -14.67
C LYS A 7 2.74 -0.98 -14.70
N PHE A 8 2.89 0.11 -13.94
CA PHE A 8 4.15 0.85 -13.86
C PHE A 8 5.24 -0.01 -13.24
N HIS A 9 4.94 -0.65 -12.10
CA HIS A 9 5.86 -1.58 -11.42
C HIS A 9 6.21 -2.78 -12.32
N HIS A 10 5.19 -3.47 -12.81
CA HIS A 10 5.37 -4.72 -13.55
C HIS A 10 6.18 -4.53 -14.84
N ASN A 11 5.95 -3.42 -15.57
CA ASN A 11 6.70 -3.13 -16.79
C ASN A 11 8.21 -2.98 -16.55
N LEU A 12 8.62 -2.41 -15.41
CA LEU A 12 10.04 -2.26 -15.08
C LEU A 12 10.67 -3.59 -14.67
N ILE A 13 9.99 -4.33 -13.80
CA ILE A 13 10.47 -5.64 -13.30
C ILE A 13 10.61 -6.65 -14.44
N GLU A 14 9.64 -6.72 -15.36
CA GLU A 14 9.74 -7.64 -16.51
C GLU A 14 10.88 -7.28 -17.47
N LYS A 15 11.13 -5.99 -17.69
CA LYS A 15 12.30 -5.54 -18.47
C LYS A 15 13.61 -5.92 -17.80
N ALA A 16 13.71 -5.80 -16.49
CA ALA A 16 14.89 -6.17 -15.74
C ALA A 16 15.15 -7.68 -15.75
N LYS A 17 14.09 -8.49 -15.62
CA LYS A 17 14.17 -9.96 -15.77
C LYS A 17 14.64 -10.34 -17.17
N TYR A 18 14.06 -9.73 -18.20
CA TYR A 18 14.47 -9.97 -19.58
C TYR A 18 15.94 -9.61 -19.82
N TYR A 19 16.39 -8.45 -19.32
CA TYR A 19 17.79 -8.05 -19.39
C TYR A 19 18.71 -9.06 -18.68
N ARG A 20 18.33 -9.54 -17.50
CA ARG A 20 19.08 -10.58 -16.76
C ARG A 20 19.17 -11.88 -17.54
N CYS A 21 18.12 -12.29 -18.25
CA CYS A 21 18.15 -13.45 -19.14
C CYS A 21 19.17 -13.26 -20.27
N LEU A 22 19.15 -12.09 -20.94
CA LEU A 22 20.09 -11.79 -22.02
C LEU A 22 21.56 -11.80 -21.56
N LEU A 23 21.85 -11.31 -20.35
CA LEU A 23 23.20 -11.35 -19.77
C LEU A 23 23.70 -12.77 -19.51
N ILE A 24 22.81 -13.68 -19.09
CA ILE A 24 23.15 -15.10 -18.90
C ILE A 24 23.44 -15.76 -20.26
N GLU A 25 22.67 -15.41 -21.29
CA GLU A 25 22.80 -15.96 -22.64
C GLU A 25 24.02 -15.43 -23.41
N SER A 26 24.49 -14.20 -23.12
CA SER A 26 25.54 -13.55 -23.92
C SER A 26 26.97 -13.96 -23.54
N GLU A 27 27.19 -14.67 -22.42
CA GLU A 27 28.50 -15.03 -21.81
C GLU A 27 29.53 -13.88 -21.66
N LYS A 28 29.18 -12.66 -22.09
CA LYS A 28 29.99 -11.45 -22.07
C LYS A 28 29.09 -10.23 -21.93
N ASP A 29 29.40 -9.41 -20.95
CA ASP A 29 28.89 -8.06 -20.84
C ASP A 29 29.98 -7.13 -21.39
N ASN A 30 29.97 -6.91 -22.71
CA ASN A 30 31.05 -6.16 -23.39
C ASN A 30 30.77 -4.66 -23.52
N ASP A 31 29.57 -4.17 -23.17
CA ASP A 31 29.21 -2.75 -23.30
C ASP A 31 29.09 -2.07 -21.93
N SER A 32 30.25 -1.68 -21.39
CA SER A 32 30.39 -0.89 -20.15
C SER A 32 29.83 0.54 -20.23
N GLN A 33 29.26 0.97 -21.36
CA GLN A 33 28.77 2.34 -21.55
C GLN A 33 27.48 2.63 -20.77
N TYR A 34 26.70 1.61 -20.41
CA TYR A 34 25.41 1.78 -19.72
C TYR A 34 25.21 0.72 -18.64
N PRO A 35 25.92 0.80 -17.50
CA PRO A 35 25.72 -0.13 -16.40
C PRO A 35 24.31 0.01 -15.82
N ILE A 36 23.61 -1.12 -15.68
CA ILE A 36 22.34 -1.22 -14.95
C ILE A 36 22.61 -1.89 -13.60
N ASP A 37 22.18 -1.24 -12.52
CA ASP A 37 22.24 -1.82 -11.18
C ASP A 37 21.07 -2.77 -10.94
N ILE A 38 21.34 -4.07 -11.05
CA ILE A 38 20.34 -5.12 -10.83
C ILE A 38 19.92 -5.19 -9.35
N GLU A 39 20.78 -4.77 -8.41
CA GLU A 39 20.45 -4.74 -6.99
C GLU A 39 19.40 -3.65 -6.70
N GLU A 40 19.54 -2.47 -7.30
CA GLU A 40 18.55 -1.39 -7.18
C GLU A 40 17.16 -1.81 -7.69
N ILE A 41 17.11 -2.56 -8.80
CA ILE A 41 15.86 -3.10 -9.34
C ILE A 41 15.26 -4.17 -8.39
N SER A 42 16.10 -5.01 -7.79
CA SER A 42 15.65 -5.97 -6.79
C SER A 42 15.06 -5.28 -5.55
N GLU A 43 15.67 -4.17 -5.13
CA GLU A 43 15.18 -3.36 -4.02
C GLU A 43 13.83 -2.69 -4.36
N LEU A 44 13.63 -2.24 -5.61
CA LEU A 44 12.34 -1.72 -6.07
C LEU A 44 11.21 -2.75 -5.95
N ASP A 45 11.47 -4.02 -6.22
CA ASP A 45 10.49 -5.10 -6.02
C ASP A 45 10.14 -5.28 -4.53
N HIS A 46 11.16 -5.23 -3.67
CA HIS A 46 10.96 -5.29 -2.22
C HIS A 46 10.09 -4.13 -1.70
N LEU A 47 10.41 -2.90 -2.11
CA LEU A 47 9.66 -1.69 -1.75
C LEU A 47 8.21 -1.75 -2.23
N TYR A 48 7.95 -2.33 -3.40
CA TYR A 48 6.59 -2.50 -3.91
C TYR A 48 5.78 -3.50 -3.07
N GLU A 49 6.38 -4.63 -2.66
CA GLU A 49 5.74 -5.58 -1.76
C GLU A 49 5.43 -4.97 -0.39
N GLU A 50 6.37 -4.19 0.17
CA GLU A 50 6.12 -3.45 1.41
C GLU A 50 4.98 -2.45 1.25
N TYR A 51 4.94 -1.72 0.14
CA TYR A 51 3.84 -0.82 -0.20
C TYR A 51 2.49 -1.55 -0.21
N LEU A 52 2.39 -2.71 -0.85
CA LEU A 52 1.15 -3.51 -0.90
C LEU A 52 0.70 -3.94 0.49
N LYS A 53 1.64 -4.38 1.34
CA LYS A 53 1.38 -4.76 2.73
C LYS A 53 0.85 -3.58 3.54
N ASN A 54 1.51 -2.43 3.44
CA ASN A 54 1.13 -1.21 4.15
C ASN A 54 -0.23 -0.69 3.69
N LYS A 55 -0.50 -0.72 2.37
CA LYS A 55 -1.81 -0.39 1.80
C LYS A 55 -2.92 -1.27 2.39
N SER A 56 -2.72 -2.59 2.44
CA SER A 56 -3.71 -3.51 3.01
C SER A 56 -3.99 -3.24 4.50
N GLN A 57 -2.94 -2.96 5.28
CA GLN A 57 -3.08 -2.61 6.69
C GLN A 57 -3.86 -1.30 6.88
N LEU A 58 -3.59 -0.30 6.03
CA LEU A 58 -4.25 0.99 6.06
C LEU A 58 -5.74 0.89 5.69
N GLU A 59 -6.08 0.09 4.69
CA GLU A 59 -7.48 -0.17 4.33
C GLU A 59 -8.24 -0.83 5.51
N LYS A 60 -7.60 -1.78 6.20
CA LYS A 60 -8.17 -2.43 7.40
C LYS A 60 -8.36 -1.44 8.55
N SER A 61 -7.38 -0.57 8.81
CA SER A 61 -7.47 0.42 9.89
C SER A 61 -8.57 1.45 9.63
N ILE A 62 -8.68 1.94 8.38
CA ILE A 62 -9.76 2.85 7.95
C ILE A 62 -11.13 2.19 8.14
N LYS A 63 -11.28 0.91 7.77
CA LYS A 63 -12.54 0.18 7.96
C LYS A 63 -12.92 0.12 9.44
N LYS A 64 -12.01 -0.31 10.30
CA LYS A 64 -12.23 -0.38 11.76
C LYS A 64 -12.56 0.99 12.36
N TYR A 65 -11.84 2.03 11.95
CA TYR A 65 -12.11 3.40 12.37
C TYR A 65 -13.55 3.81 12.06
N LYS A 66 -14.02 3.59 10.82
CA LYS A 66 -15.39 3.93 10.41
C LYS A 66 -16.44 3.16 11.23
N GLU A 67 -16.20 1.87 11.49
CA GLU A 67 -17.08 1.03 12.30
C GLU A 67 -17.17 1.54 13.74
N TYR A 68 -16.03 1.80 14.39
CA TYR A 68 -15.99 2.31 15.75
C TYR A 68 -16.57 3.72 15.87
N HIS A 69 -16.27 4.60 14.92
CA HIS A 69 -16.85 5.94 14.89
C HIS A 69 -18.38 5.88 14.83
N LYS A 70 -18.95 5.09 13.91
CA LYS A 70 -20.40 4.94 13.77
C LYS A 70 -21.04 4.40 15.06
N LYS A 71 -20.43 3.37 15.66
CA LYS A 71 -20.92 2.80 16.93
C LYS A 71 -20.90 3.83 18.06
N ALA A 72 -19.78 4.51 18.24
CA ALA A 72 -19.61 5.53 19.28
C ALA A 72 -20.61 6.68 19.10
N GLN A 73 -20.78 7.16 17.87
CA GLN A 73 -21.73 8.23 17.54
C GLN A 73 -23.17 7.88 17.94
N LEU A 74 -23.63 6.67 17.63
CA LEU A 74 -24.96 6.20 18.01
C LEU A 74 -25.12 6.11 19.53
N GLN A 75 -24.14 5.51 20.21
CA GLN A 75 -24.17 5.35 21.67
C GLN A 75 -24.18 6.70 22.38
N LEU A 76 -23.33 7.64 21.94
CA LEU A 76 -23.29 9.00 22.50
C LEU A 76 -24.61 9.74 22.24
N SER A 77 -25.15 9.67 21.03
CA SER A 77 -26.42 10.32 20.68
C SER A 77 -27.57 9.83 21.57
N LEU A 78 -27.64 8.53 21.81
CA LEU A 78 -28.63 7.93 22.71
C LEU A 78 -28.43 8.39 24.15
N LYS A 79 -27.20 8.32 24.69
CA LYS A 79 -26.90 8.78 26.05
C LYS A 79 -27.26 10.26 26.23
N ILE A 80 -26.87 11.13 25.30
CA ILE A 80 -27.20 12.56 25.34
C ILE A 80 -28.72 12.77 25.35
N ARG A 81 -29.46 12.04 24.51
CA ARG A 81 -30.94 12.14 24.47
C ARG A 81 -31.57 11.74 25.81
N ILE A 82 -31.12 10.64 26.41
CA ILE A 82 -31.62 10.16 27.70
C ILE A 82 -31.33 11.19 28.79
N VAL A 83 -30.10 11.68 28.88
CA VAL A 83 -29.70 12.70 29.87
C VAL A 83 -30.54 13.97 29.71
N ARG A 84 -30.73 14.46 28.48
CA ARG A 84 -31.58 15.63 28.21
C ARG A 84 -33.03 15.43 28.65
N ARG A 85 -33.59 14.24 28.43
CA ARG A 85 -34.97 13.92 28.84
C ARG A 85 -35.09 13.90 30.37
N ASN A 86 -34.14 13.27 31.06
CA ASN A 86 -34.14 13.18 32.52
C ASN A 86 -33.96 14.55 33.18
N LEU A 87 -33.17 15.45 32.58
CA LEU A 87 -33.02 16.82 33.07
C LEU A 87 -34.28 17.66 32.93
N ARG A 88 -35.14 17.40 31.93
CA ARG A 88 -36.43 18.10 31.76
C ARG A 88 -37.55 17.57 32.63
N ASN A 89 -37.42 16.31 33.08
CA ASN A 89 -38.42 15.63 33.90
C ASN A 89 -38.10 15.72 35.41
N ARG A 90 -37.03 16.42 35.78
CA ARG A 90 -36.72 16.85 37.15
C ARG A 90 -37.24 18.26 37.34
#